data_AF-A0ABC8KJ97-F1
#
_entry.id   AF-A0ABC8KJ97-F1
#
_cell.length_a   1.000
_cell.length_b   1.000
_cell.length_c   1.000
_cell.angle_alpha   90.00
_cell.angle_beta   90.00
_cell.angle_gamma   90.00
#
_symmetry.space_group_name_H-M   'P 1'
#
loop_
_entity.id
_entity.type
_entity.pdbx_description
1 polymer ?
#
loop_
_entity_poly.entity_id
_entity_poly.type
_entity_poly.pdbx_seq_one_letter_code
_entity_poly.pdbx_strand_id
1 'polypeptide(L)'
;MSKEEREESISKILRYIHISLLCVDVNPESRPSLDVLHWFSCLSTPLPEPRIGNQSLVEDETIGYRSPEEEETNWLLSPFPGYVSPMSPVSPR
;
A
#
# COMPACT_ATOMS: atom_id res chain seq x y z
N MET A 1 -20.22 -19.20 22.03
CA MET A 1 -18.80 -18.87 21.81
C MET A 1 -18.05 -19.20 23.07
N SER A 2 -17.29 -20.29 23.06
CA SER A 2 -16.47 -20.71 24.20
C SER A 2 -15.41 -19.65 24.50
N LYS A 3 -14.77 -19.75 25.68
CA LYS A 3 -13.69 -18.82 26.02
C LYS A 3 -12.50 -19.01 25.07
N GLU A 4 -12.20 -20.25 24.70
CA GLU A 4 -11.10 -20.58 23.78
C GLU A 4 -11.31 -20.00 22.37
N GLU A 5 -12.53 -20.09 21.81
CA GLU A 5 -12.82 -19.56 20.46
C GLU A 5 -12.56 -18.05 20.35
N ARG A 6 -12.80 -17.31 21.44
CA ARG A 6 -12.53 -15.87 21.50
C ARG A 6 -11.03 -15.58 21.53
N GLU A 7 -10.27 -16.35 22.30
CA GLU A 7 -8.82 -16.20 22.40
C GLU A 7 -8.14 -16.51 21.07
N GLU A 8 -8.56 -17.59 20.39
CA GLU A 8 -8.11 -17.92 19.03
C GLU A 8 -8.39 -16.76 18.05
N SER A 9 -9.60 -16.20 18.11
CA SER A 9 -10.00 -15.08 17.26
C SER A 9 -9.11 -13.85 17.49
N ILE A 10 -8.82 -13.52 18.75
CA ILE A 10 -7.93 -12.40 19.11
C ILE A 10 -6.52 -12.65 18.58
N SER A 11 -5.95 -13.84 18.82
CA SER A 11 -4.62 -14.20 18.32
C SER A 11 -4.53 -14.09 16.80
N LYS A 12 -5.58 -14.51 16.08
CA LYS A 12 -5.64 -14.42 14.62
C LYS A 12 -5.70 -12.96 14.14
N ILE A 13 -6.51 -12.12 14.79
CA ILE A 13 -6.60 -10.69 14.48
C ILE A 13 -5.26 -9.99 14.72
N LEU A 14 -4.63 -10.23 15.87
CA LEU A 14 -3.32 -9.64 16.20
C LEU A 14 -2.25 -10.05 15.18
N ARG A 15 -2.26 -11.31 14.75
CA ARG A 15 -1.36 -11.79 13.70
C ARG A 15 -1.59 -11.07 12.38
N TYR A 16 -2.83 -10.85 11.97
CA TYR A 16 -3.13 -10.13 10.72
C TYR A 16 -2.72 -8.66 10.79
N ILE A 17 -2.88 -8.02 11.94
CA ILE A 17 -2.36 -6.67 12.18
C ILE A 17 -0.83 -6.68 12.04
N HIS A 18 -0.14 -7.63 12.66
CA HIS A 18 1.32 -7.77 12.54
C HIS A 18 1.76 -7.91 11.08
N ILE A 19 1.13 -8.80 10.31
CA ILE A 19 1.44 -8.98 8.88
C ILE A 19 1.18 -7.68 8.11
N SER A 20 0.07 -6.97 8.40
CA SER A 20 -0.22 -5.70 7.73
C SER A 20 0.85 -4.64 8.00
N LEU A 21 1.40 -4.59 9.22
CA LEU A 21 2.49 -3.68 9.57
C LEU A 21 3.79 -4.01 8.82
N LEU A 22 4.04 -5.29 8.52
CA LEU A 22 5.19 -5.68 7.69
C LEU A 22 5.01 -5.28 6.22
N CYS A 23 3.78 -5.18 5.73
CA CYS A 23 3.48 -4.81 4.35
C CYS A 23 3.48 -3.30 4.08
N VAL A 24 3.33 -2.48 5.13
CA VAL A 24 3.27 -1.02 5.01
C VAL A 24 4.66 -0.44 5.28
N ASP A 25 5.42 -0.30 4.20
CA ASP A 25 6.73 0.36 4.22
C ASP A 25 6.80 1.44 3.13
N VAL A 26 7.50 2.53 3.44
CA VAL A 26 7.83 3.64 2.54
C VAL A 26 8.65 3.12 1.37
N ASN A 27 9.61 2.23 1.64
CA ASN A 27 10.41 1.62 0.61
C ASN A 27 9.68 0.36 0.05
N PRO A 28 9.36 0.31 -1.26
CA PRO A 28 8.62 -0.82 -1.83
C PRO A 28 9.43 -2.13 -1.78
N GLU A 29 10.76 -2.04 -1.91
CA GLU A 29 11.65 -3.21 -1.91
C GLU A 29 11.80 -3.88 -0.53
N SER A 30 11.41 -3.21 0.56
CA SER A 30 11.44 -3.81 1.91
C SER A 30 10.12 -4.48 2.27
N ARG A 31 9.08 -4.34 1.45
CA ARG A 31 7.82 -5.06 1.62
C ARG A 31 8.06 -6.55 1.37
N PRO A 32 7.42 -7.44 2.14
CA PRO A 32 7.53 -8.87 1.90
C PRO A 32 7.00 -9.25 0.51
N SER A 33 7.62 -10.26 -0.11
CA SER A 33 7.17 -10.86 -1.36
C SER A 33 5.82 -11.58 -1.20
N LEU A 34 5.34 -12.24 -2.26
CA LEU A 34 4.17 -13.13 -2.21
C LEU A 34 4.25 -14.22 -1.13
N ASP A 35 5.44 -14.49 -0.58
CA ASP A 35 5.63 -15.40 0.56
C ASP A 35 4.84 -14.98 1.81
N VAL A 36 4.41 -13.71 1.89
CA VAL A 36 3.49 -13.23 2.93
C VAL A 36 2.20 -14.07 3.01
N LEU A 37 1.75 -14.66 1.90
CA LEU A 37 0.58 -15.55 1.86
C LEU A 37 0.75 -16.78 2.75
N HIS A 38 1.98 -17.26 2.90
CA HIS A 38 2.29 -18.36 3.81
C HIS A 38 1.97 -17.99 5.27
N TRP A 39 2.21 -16.73 5.67
CA TRP A 39 1.93 -16.25 7.02
C TRP A 39 0.44 -16.18 7.35
N PHE A 40 -0.41 -15.95 6.35
CA PHE A 40 -1.86 -16.01 6.48
C PHE A 40 -2.38 -17.46 6.57
N SER A 41 -1.76 -18.39 5.85
CA SER A 41 -2.17 -19.79 5.82
C SER A 41 -1.67 -20.60 7.03
N CYS A 42 -0.46 -20.32 7.51
CA CYS A 42 0.18 -21.08 8.58
C CYS A 42 0.39 -20.20 9.83
N LEU A 43 -0.58 -20.24 10.75
CA LEU A 43 -0.60 -19.49 12.02
C LEU A 43 0.55 -19.85 12.97
N SER A 44 1.18 -21.01 12.80
CA SER A 44 2.33 -21.45 13.60
C SER A 44 3.66 -20.83 13.14
N THR A 45 3.70 -20.20 11.96
CA THR A 45 4.96 -19.65 11.42
C THR A 45 5.36 -18.42 12.23
N PRO A 46 6.61 -18.31 12.70
CA PRO A 46 7.06 -17.09 13.37
C PRO A 46 7.09 -15.92 12.37
N LEU A 47 6.71 -14.73 12.83
CA LEU A 47 6.75 -13.51 12.04
C LEU A 47 7.98 -12.68 12.41
N PRO A 48 8.64 -12.01 11.45
CA PRO A 48 9.69 -11.05 11.75
C PRO A 48 9.13 -9.82 12.48
N GLU A 49 9.98 -9.11 13.21
CA GLU A 49 9.60 -7.88 13.93
C GLU A 49 9.18 -6.78 12.92
N PRO A 50 8.04 -6.10 13.14
CA PRO A 50 7.63 -5.02 12.27
C PRO A 50 8.57 -3.83 12.43
N ARG A 51 9.06 -3.33 11.30
CA ARG A 51 9.92 -2.15 11.26
C ARG A 51 9.05 -0.89 11.32
N ILE A 52 8.56 -0.55 12.50
CA ILE A 52 8.07 0.81 12.75
C ILE A 52 9.28 1.73 12.65
N GLY A 53 9.36 2.46 11.54
CA GLY A 53 10.51 3.30 11.22
C GLY A 53 10.79 4.32 12.33
N ASN A 54 11.91 4.14 13.00
CA ASN A 54 12.74 5.23 13.50
C ASN A 54 13.55 5.81 12.33
N GLN A 55 12.90 6.14 11.20
CA GLN A 55 13.54 7.06 10.29
C GLN A 55 13.56 8.37 11.04
N SER A 56 14.75 8.71 11.53
CA SER A 56 15.13 10.00 12.09
C SER A 56 14.13 11.05 11.64
N LEU A 57 13.47 11.69 12.60
CA LEU A 57 13.20 13.12 12.44
C LEU A 57 14.57 13.73 12.15
N VAL A 58 14.98 13.73 10.88
CA VAL A 58 15.80 14.82 10.40
C VAL A 58 14.84 15.97 10.59
N GLU A 59 15.14 16.75 11.62
CA GLU A 59 14.60 18.10 11.79
C GLU A 59 14.95 18.86 10.51
N ASP A 60 14.16 18.66 9.47
CA ASP A 60 14.00 19.67 8.43
C ASP A 60 12.52 19.97 8.42
N GLU A 61 12.21 21.02 9.18
CA GLU A 61 10.94 21.72 9.15
C GLU A 61 10.65 22.15 7.71
N THR A 62 9.97 21.31 6.94
CA THR A 62 8.96 21.70 5.96
C THR A 62 8.05 20.50 5.78
N ILE A 63 7.15 20.32 6.75
CA ILE A 63 5.93 19.55 6.53
C ILE A 63 5.16 20.38 5.49
N GLY A 64 5.40 20.08 4.21
CA GLY A 64 4.47 20.43 3.15
C GLY A 64 3.18 19.69 3.44
N TYR A 65 2.27 20.33 4.16
CA TYR A 65 0.86 20.04 4.05
C TYR A 65 0.46 20.36 2.60
N ARG A 66 0.74 19.45 1.68
CA ARG A 66 0.05 19.46 0.39
C ARG A 66 -1.35 18.97 0.69
N SER A 67 -2.29 19.92 0.75
CA SER A 67 -3.71 19.62 0.90
C SER A 67 -4.13 18.60 -0.19
N PRO A 68 -5.06 17.67 0.11
CA PRO A 68 -5.63 16.78 -0.90
C PRO A 68 -6.36 17.51 -2.05
N GLU A 69 -6.60 18.81 -1.92
CA GLU A 69 -7.36 19.63 -2.87
C GLU A 69 -6.58 20.00 -4.16
N GLU A 70 -5.26 19.78 -4.21
CA GLU A 70 -4.42 20.14 -5.38
C GLU A 70 -3.91 18.95 -6.22
N GLU A 71 -4.21 17.70 -5.85
CA GLU A 71 -3.85 16.53 -6.67
C GLU A 71 -4.88 16.23 -7.77
N GLU A 72 -6.17 16.52 -7.54
CA GLU A 72 -7.22 16.27 -8.54
C GLU A 72 -7.13 17.17 -9.77
N THR A 73 -6.49 18.35 -9.67
CA THR A 73 -6.37 19.29 -10.81
C THR A 73 -5.21 18.96 -11.75
N ASN A 74 -4.23 18.15 -11.33
CA ASN A 74 -3.09 17.78 -12.17
C ASN A 74 -3.36 16.61 -13.13
N TRP A 75 -4.39 15.81 -12.87
CA TRP A 75 -4.84 14.76 -13.81
C TRP A 75 -5.56 15.33 -15.05
N LEU A 76 -6.07 16.56 -14.99
CA LEU A 76 -6.83 17.18 -16.11
C LEU A 76 -5.98 17.99 -17.09
N LEU A 77 -4.71 18.26 -16.78
CA LEU A 77 -3.80 19.04 -17.65
C LEU A 77 -2.66 18.23 -18.28
N SER A 78 -2.62 16.91 -18.07
CA SER A 78 -1.66 16.05 -18.77
C SER A 78 -2.22 15.65 -20.14
N PRO A 79 -1.56 15.97 -21.28
CA PRO A 79 -1.93 15.41 -22.56
C PRO A 79 -1.56 13.92 -22.54
N PHE A 80 -2.57 13.04 -22.57
CA PHE A 80 -2.36 11.59 -22.63
C PHE A 80 -1.35 11.22 -23.74
N PRO A 81 -0.27 10.48 -23.43
CA PRO A 81 0.66 10.00 -24.44
C PRO A 81 0.06 8.77 -25.14
N GLY A 82 -0.34 8.97 -26.40
CA GLY A 82 -0.26 7.96 -27.45
C GLY A 82 -1.24 6.79 -27.42
N TYR A 83 -2.38 6.96 -28.07
CA TYR A 83 -2.94 5.90 -28.92
C TYR A 83 -3.21 6.47 -30.32
N VAL A 84 -2.33 6.13 -31.26
CA VAL A 84 -2.49 6.43 -32.69
C VAL A 84 -3.59 5.53 -33.23
N SER A 85 -4.72 6.11 -33.63
CA SER A 85 -5.77 5.38 -34.35
C SER A 85 -5.49 5.44 -35.86
N PRO A 86 -5.45 4.31 -36.59
CA PRO A 86 -5.13 4.31 -38.02
C PRO A 86 -6.37 4.64 -38.87
N MET A 87 -6.30 5.76 -39.58
CA MET A 87 -6.99 6.10 -40.84
C MET A 87 -8.53 5.96 -40.94
N SER A 88 -9.20 7.09 -41.19
CA SER A 88 -9.76 7.38 -42.53
C SER A 88 -10.20 8.86 -42.66
N PRO A 89 -10.01 9.51 -43.82
CA PRO A 89 -10.50 10.86 -44.06
C PRO A 89 -11.95 10.80 -44.61
N VAL A 90 -12.84 11.67 -44.13
CA VAL A 90 -14.04 12.04 -44.89
C VAL A 90 -13.97 13.53 -45.21
N SER A 91 -14.00 13.82 -46.50
CA SER A 91 -13.88 15.15 -47.12
C SER A 91 -15.06 16.06 -46.74
N PRO A 92 -14.88 17.39 -46.67
CA PRO A 92 -15.98 18.30 -46.36
C PRO A 92 -16.87 18.54 -47.60
N ARG A 93 -18.17 18.74 -47.36
CA ARG A 93 -19.11 19.39 -48.26
C ARG A 93 -19.80 20.51 -47.51
#